data_AF-A0A539EFU9-F1
#
_entry.id   AF-A0A539EFU9-F1
#
_cell.length_a   1.000
_cell.length_b   1.000
_cell.length_c   1.000
_cell.angle_alpha   90.00
_cell.angle_beta   90.00
_cell.angle_gamma   90.00
#
_symmetry.space_group_name_H-M   'P 1'
#
loop_
_entity.id
_entity.type
_entity.pdbx_description
1 polymer ?
#
loop_
_entity_poly.entity_id
_entity_poly.type
_entity_poly.pdbx_seq_one_letter_code
_entity_poly.pdbx_strand_id
1 'polypeptide(L)'
;GGEAAAAAAAVFLALYLVGDVGTYWLAVKNTLAYQARGQAAFLFGRISFDGFWLTYPACLLLKLTPALLVLPAAWLSRRDWTRREALWAVGVLAPVAVLIGVASANRIQLGLRYVLPAVSLLAVPAALAAARRPWLGLALGAWAGLASVSTHPDNLSYFNLLGGSEPWRKLSDSNVDWGQDLWGLRDYVRKSGADEVILSYYGATLPEAVGFPFQDLYSFGVWGDKAHLGAPDAKKELLAVSVTNRVGLYLSRFAGPDPFGWLDSRTPEAVVGGSILIYDVTLDADAHARLARLYAAGGLEAHARREAARAVKLDPSGAALRADCPLTRHVPTWRGGRCLWVRVWRPSSS
;
A
#
# COMPACT_ATOMS: atom_id res chain seq x y z
N GLY A 1 -4.86 -30.67 33.30
CA GLY A 1 -3.80 -30.65 32.29
C GLY A 1 -4.27 -31.21 30.97
N GLY A 2 -4.71 -32.48 30.92
CA GLY A 2 -5.09 -33.17 29.69
C GLY A 2 -6.46 -32.78 29.10
N GLU A 3 -7.45 -32.46 29.93
CA GLU A 3 -8.82 -32.18 29.44
C GLU A 3 -8.93 -30.88 28.63
N ALA A 4 -8.23 -29.82 29.05
CA ALA A 4 -8.19 -28.56 28.30
C ALA A 4 -7.45 -28.72 26.96
N ALA A 5 -6.38 -29.52 26.94
CA ALA A 5 -5.66 -29.84 25.70
C ALA A 5 -6.50 -30.72 24.77
N ALA A 6 -7.24 -31.69 25.30
CA ALA A 6 -8.16 -32.53 24.54
C ALA A 6 -9.36 -31.74 24.00
N ALA A 7 -9.91 -30.81 24.78
CA ALA A 7 -10.98 -29.92 24.32
C ALA A 7 -10.47 -28.94 23.25
N ALA A 8 -9.29 -28.35 23.42
CA ALA A 8 -8.67 -27.48 22.41
C ALA A 8 -8.35 -28.26 21.13
N ALA A 9 -7.87 -29.50 21.25
CA ALA A 9 -7.65 -30.39 20.11
C ALA A 9 -8.98 -30.76 19.44
N ALA A 10 -10.03 -31.10 20.19
CA ALA A 10 -11.34 -31.43 19.64
C ALA A 10 -11.98 -30.22 18.94
N VAL A 11 -11.84 -29.02 19.49
CA VAL A 11 -12.29 -27.77 18.85
C VAL A 11 -11.47 -27.47 17.61
N PHE A 12 -10.14 -27.61 17.67
CA PHE A 12 -9.27 -27.46 16.50
C PHE A 12 -9.64 -28.46 15.40
N LEU A 13 -9.82 -29.73 15.74
CA LEU A 13 -10.24 -30.77 14.82
C LEU A 13 -11.64 -30.47 14.26
N ALA A 14 -12.61 -30.08 15.09
CA ALA A 14 -13.98 -29.78 14.66
C ALA A 14 -14.10 -28.50 13.81
N LEU A 15 -13.23 -27.50 14.03
CA LEU A 15 -13.21 -26.25 13.27
C LEU A 15 -12.36 -26.34 11.99
N TYR A 16 -11.28 -27.14 11.98
CA TYR A 16 -10.32 -27.21 10.88
C TYR A 16 -10.34 -28.52 10.06
N LEU A 17 -11.09 -29.54 10.46
CA LEU A 17 -11.26 -30.81 9.72
C LEU A 17 -12.75 -31.15 9.71
N VAL A 18 -13.44 -31.25 8.58
CA VAL A 18 -13.33 -32.40 7.67
C VAL A 18 -13.58 -31.93 6.24
N GLY A 19 -12.59 -32.14 5.37
CA GLY A 19 -12.73 -32.03 3.92
C GLY A 19 -11.44 -32.39 3.20
N ASP A 20 -10.33 -31.73 3.56
CA ASP A 20 -9.06 -31.92 2.85
C ASP A 20 -7.82 -31.61 3.71
N VAL A 21 -7.37 -32.62 4.46
CA VAL A 21 -6.13 -32.57 5.26
C VAL A 21 -4.90 -32.32 4.38
N GLY A 22 -4.95 -32.77 3.12
CA GLY A 22 -3.87 -32.55 2.15
C GLY A 22 -3.72 -31.06 1.82
N THR A 23 -4.83 -30.37 1.57
CA THR A 23 -4.84 -28.92 1.36
C THR A 23 -4.38 -28.13 2.59
N TYR A 24 -4.72 -28.58 3.80
CA TYR A 24 -4.19 -27.96 5.02
C TYR A 24 -2.65 -28.01 5.07
N TRP A 25 -2.06 -29.19 4.89
CA TRP A 25 -0.60 -29.33 4.89
C TRP A 25 0.07 -28.63 3.72
N LEU A 26 -0.58 -28.58 2.56
CA LEU A 26 -0.13 -27.78 1.42
C LEU A 26 -0.13 -26.28 1.76
N ALA A 27 -1.17 -25.76 2.42
CA ALA A 27 -1.23 -24.37 2.86
C ALA A 27 -0.15 -24.05 3.90
N VAL A 28 0.11 -24.95 4.86
CA VAL A 28 1.22 -24.82 5.81
C VAL A 28 2.57 -24.77 5.07
N LYS A 29 2.82 -25.71 4.17
CA LYS A 29 4.06 -25.74 3.37
C LYS A 29 4.24 -24.47 2.54
N ASN A 30 3.17 -24.01 1.88
CA ASN A 30 3.19 -22.78 1.08
C ASN A 30 3.43 -21.55 1.94
N THR A 31 2.85 -21.49 3.14
CA THR A 31 3.06 -20.39 4.09
C THR A 31 4.51 -20.36 4.58
N LEU A 32 5.10 -21.51 4.92
CA LEU A 32 6.51 -21.60 5.32
C LEU A 32 7.45 -21.19 4.17
N ALA A 33 7.17 -21.65 2.94
CA ALA A 33 7.94 -21.25 1.77
C ALA A 33 7.81 -19.74 1.48
N TYR A 34 6.62 -19.17 1.68
CA TYR A 34 6.37 -17.74 1.54
C TYR A 34 7.11 -16.93 2.62
N GLN A 35 7.09 -17.38 3.87
CA GLN A 35 7.87 -16.77 4.95
C GLN A 35 9.38 -16.81 4.68
N ALA A 36 9.90 -17.91 4.15
CA ALA A 36 11.31 -18.04 3.82
C ALA A 36 11.75 -17.04 2.73
N ARG A 37 10.89 -16.78 1.73
CA ARG A 37 11.14 -15.79 0.66
C ARG A 37 11.03 -14.35 1.14
N GLY A 38 10.26 -14.11 2.20
CA GLY A 38 9.93 -12.77 2.68
C GLY A 38 8.98 -12.04 1.73
N GLN A 39 8.48 -10.89 2.20
CA GLN A 39 7.61 -10.02 1.43
C GLN A 39 8.18 -8.60 1.44
N ALA A 40 7.93 -7.85 0.36
CA ALA A 40 8.28 -6.44 0.32
C ALA A 40 7.56 -5.69 1.46
N ALA A 41 8.33 -5.07 2.34
CA ALA A 41 7.87 -4.22 3.42
C ALA A 41 8.34 -2.79 3.16
N PHE A 42 7.50 -1.81 3.49
CA PHE A 42 7.80 -0.39 3.32
C PHE A 42 7.79 0.33 4.67
N LEU A 43 8.86 1.07 4.97
CA LEU A 43 8.96 1.88 6.18
C LEU A 43 9.83 3.12 5.95
N PHE A 44 9.25 4.31 6.13
CA PHE A 44 9.91 5.62 6.01
C PHE A 44 10.76 5.76 4.73
N GLY A 45 10.13 5.53 3.56
CA GLY A 45 10.79 5.66 2.25
C GLY A 45 11.73 4.52 1.87
N ARG A 46 11.84 3.47 2.71
CA ARG A 46 12.73 2.33 2.46
C ARG A 46 11.92 1.06 2.21
N ILE A 47 12.41 0.25 1.27
CA ILE A 47 11.88 -1.08 0.95
C ILE A 47 12.84 -2.14 1.49
N SER A 48 12.31 -3.15 2.18
CA SER A 48 13.05 -4.31 2.66
C SER A 48 12.27 -5.59 2.34
N PHE A 49 12.95 -6.66 1.94
CA PHE A 49 12.33 -7.99 1.75
C PHE A 49 12.45 -8.89 2.98
N ASP A 50 13.27 -8.48 3.95
CA ASP A 50 13.42 -9.15 5.25
C ASP A 50 12.57 -8.47 6.34
N GLY A 51 11.89 -7.37 6.01
CA GLY A 51 11.14 -6.54 6.94
C GLY A 51 11.98 -5.52 7.70
N PHE A 52 11.36 -4.86 8.69
CA PHE A 52 12.01 -3.97 9.65
C PHE A 52 11.52 -4.28 11.07
N TRP A 53 12.43 -4.27 12.04
CA TRP A 53 12.07 -4.40 13.46
C TRP A 53 11.14 -3.29 13.96
N LEU A 54 11.18 -2.11 13.32
CA LEU A 54 10.39 -0.95 13.71
C LEU A 54 9.03 -0.86 13.00
N THR A 55 8.66 -1.82 12.17
CA THR A 55 7.40 -1.75 11.40
C THR A 55 6.19 -1.66 12.32
N TYR A 56 6.03 -2.57 13.28
CA TYR A 56 4.85 -2.56 14.15
C TYR A 56 4.84 -1.44 15.19
N PRO A 57 5.98 -1.07 15.81
CA PRO A 57 6.05 0.18 16.58
C PRO A 57 5.62 1.40 15.76
N ALA A 58 6.08 1.52 14.51
CA ALA A 58 5.67 2.62 13.64
C ALA A 58 4.18 2.53 13.27
N CYS A 59 3.66 1.34 12.95
CA CYS A 59 2.22 1.12 12.70
C CYS A 59 1.39 1.62 13.88
N LEU A 60 1.71 1.20 15.11
CA LEU A 60 0.97 1.63 16.30
C LEU A 60 1.05 3.15 16.49
N LEU A 61 2.25 3.73 16.38
CA LEU A 61 2.44 5.17 16.56
C LEU A 61 1.74 6.03 15.51
N LEU A 62 1.64 5.56 14.26
CA LEU A 62 1.09 6.33 13.15
C LEU A 62 -0.41 6.07 12.91
N LYS A 63 -0.92 4.88 13.25
CA LYS A 63 -2.30 4.46 12.98
C LYS A 63 -3.23 4.55 14.18
N LEU A 64 -2.72 4.46 15.41
CA LEU A 64 -3.60 4.54 16.58
C LEU A 64 -4.07 5.98 16.80
N THR A 65 -5.31 6.11 17.25
CA THR A 65 -5.82 7.41 17.69
C THR A 65 -5.03 7.91 18.89
N PRO A 66 -4.93 9.24 19.11
CA PRO A 66 -4.26 9.79 20.28
C PRO A 66 -4.77 9.20 21.61
N ALA A 67 -6.03 8.77 21.68
CA ALA A 67 -6.58 8.06 22.85
C ALA A 67 -5.78 6.81 23.21
N LEU A 68 -5.47 5.95 22.23
CA LEU A 68 -4.75 4.70 22.41
C LEU A 68 -3.23 4.86 22.49
N LEU A 69 -2.72 6.09 22.38
CA LEU A 69 -1.32 6.43 22.63
C LEU A 69 -1.14 7.11 23.99
N VAL A 70 -1.92 8.16 24.22
CA VAL A 70 -1.78 9.06 25.39
C VAL A 70 -2.33 8.42 26.65
N LEU A 71 -3.50 7.77 26.62
CA LEU A 71 -4.11 7.22 27.83
C LEU A 71 -3.30 6.02 28.40
N PRO A 72 -2.86 5.03 27.61
CA PRO A 72 -1.95 4.01 28.10
C PRO A 72 -0.66 4.58 28.67
N ALA A 73 -0.03 5.53 27.98
CA ALA A 73 1.20 6.18 28.46
C ALA A 73 0.96 6.94 29.77
N ALA A 74 -0.16 7.66 29.89
CA ALA A 74 -0.54 8.38 31.11
C ALA A 74 -0.72 7.42 32.29
N TRP A 75 -1.40 6.29 32.07
CA TRP A 75 -1.56 5.26 33.10
C TRP A 75 -0.20 4.66 33.52
N LEU A 76 0.69 4.42 32.57
CA LEU A 76 2.02 3.84 32.83
C LEU A 76 2.97 4.83 33.53
N SER A 77 2.83 6.13 33.27
CA SER A 77 3.70 7.19 33.81
C SER A 77 3.47 7.53 35.28
N ARG A 78 2.39 7.00 35.88
CA ARG A 78 2.04 7.30 37.27
C ARG A 78 3.09 6.74 38.25
N ARG A 79 3.15 7.31 39.45
CA ARG A 79 4.14 6.94 40.48
C ARG A 79 3.52 6.18 41.66
N ASP A 80 2.19 6.12 41.73
CA ASP A 80 1.38 5.59 42.84
C ASP A 80 1.02 4.10 42.66
N TRP A 81 1.98 3.26 42.24
CA TRP A 81 1.71 1.85 41.95
C TRP A 81 1.54 1.00 43.20
N THR A 82 0.44 0.25 43.27
CA THR A 82 0.36 -0.91 44.17
C THR A 82 1.08 -2.12 43.55
N ARG A 83 1.59 -3.03 44.39
CA ARG A 83 2.21 -4.29 43.91
C ARG A 83 1.27 -5.09 42.99
N ARG A 84 -0.02 -5.12 43.32
CA ARG A 84 -1.05 -5.79 42.52
C ARG A 84 -1.14 -5.15 41.14
N GLU A 85 -1.30 -3.84 41.05
CA GLU A 85 -1.39 -3.14 39.76
C GLU A 85 -0.12 -3.29 38.92
N ALA A 86 1.06 -3.29 39.55
CA ALA A 86 2.33 -3.51 38.84
C ALA A 86 2.38 -4.90 38.21
N LEU A 87 1.98 -5.94 38.94
CA LEU A 87 1.89 -7.31 38.41
C LEU A 87 0.86 -7.42 37.27
N TRP A 88 -0.30 -6.76 37.41
CA TRP A 88 -1.29 -6.69 36.34
C TRP A 88 -0.77 -5.96 35.09
N ALA A 89 -0.07 -4.84 35.27
CA ALA A 89 0.54 -4.11 34.15
C ALA A 89 1.52 -5.00 33.39
N VAL A 90 2.38 -5.74 34.09
CA VAL A 90 3.28 -6.72 33.47
C VAL A 90 2.48 -7.81 32.76
N GLY A 91 1.41 -8.33 33.37
CA GLY A 91 0.55 -9.36 32.77
C GLY A 91 -0.15 -8.92 31.47
N VAL A 92 -0.41 -7.62 31.28
CA VAL A 92 -1.02 -7.07 30.06
C VAL A 92 0.05 -6.62 29.05
N LEU A 93 1.10 -5.94 29.51
CA LEU A 93 2.13 -5.38 28.63
C LEU A 93 3.14 -6.41 28.13
N ALA A 94 3.40 -7.48 28.88
CA ALA A 94 4.30 -8.54 28.40
C ALA A 94 3.73 -9.23 27.14
N PRO A 95 2.45 -9.64 27.08
CA PRO A 95 1.84 -10.12 25.84
C PRO A 95 1.88 -9.08 24.70
N VAL A 96 1.64 -7.80 24.99
CA VAL A 96 1.77 -6.71 23.98
C VAL A 96 3.18 -6.69 23.40
N ALA A 97 4.21 -6.67 24.25
CA ALA A 97 5.61 -6.66 23.84
C ALA A 97 5.99 -7.93 23.06
N VAL A 98 5.52 -9.10 23.48
CA VAL A 98 5.74 -10.38 22.79
C VAL A 98 5.08 -10.36 21.41
N LEU A 99 3.82 -9.95 21.30
CA LEU A 99 3.11 -9.87 20.02
C LEU A 99 3.82 -8.93 19.04
N ILE A 100 4.20 -7.74 19.51
CA ILE A 100 4.94 -6.77 18.69
C ILE A 100 6.31 -7.32 18.30
N GLY A 101 7.05 -7.91 19.25
CA GLY A 101 8.38 -8.45 19.02
C GLY A 101 8.38 -9.62 18.02
N VAL A 102 7.48 -10.59 18.20
CA VAL A 102 7.31 -11.74 17.31
C VAL A 102 6.88 -11.30 15.91
N ALA A 103 5.91 -10.39 15.82
CA ALA A 103 5.49 -9.86 14.53
C ALA A 103 6.65 -9.11 13.85
N SER A 104 7.39 -8.27 14.59
CA SER A 104 8.53 -7.49 14.06
C SER A 104 9.70 -8.36 13.61
N ALA A 105 9.88 -9.54 14.21
CA ALA A 105 10.86 -10.54 13.80
C ALA A 105 10.44 -11.29 12.53
N ASN A 106 9.15 -11.23 12.15
CA ASN A 106 8.64 -11.89 10.96
C ASN A 106 9.02 -11.10 9.69
N ARG A 107 9.39 -11.83 8.64
CA ARG A 107 9.68 -11.27 7.30
C ARG A 107 8.42 -10.84 6.54
N ILE A 108 7.25 -11.31 6.96
CA ILE A 108 5.96 -10.92 6.41
C ILE A 108 5.34 -9.86 7.32
N GLN A 109 5.38 -8.61 6.86
CA GLN A 109 4.96 -7.45 7.65
C GLN A 109 3.80 -6.71 6.99
N LEU A 110 2.65 -7.37 6.93
CA LEU A 110 1.44 -6.91 6.22
C LEU A 110 0.55 -5.98 7.06
N GLY A 111 1.18 -4.98 7.67
CA GLY A 111 0.50 -3.87 8.35
C GLY A 111 -0.12 -4.20 9.71
N LEU A 112 -0.80 -3.20 10.29
CA LEU A 112 -1.28 -3.21 11.68
C LEU A 112 -2.11 -4.45 12.07
N ARG A 113 -2.76 -5.11 11.09
CA ARG A 113 -3.60 -6.30 11.30
C ARG A 113 -2.91 -7.44 12.06
N TYR A 114 -1.58 -7.58 11.94
CA TYR A 114 -0.81 -8.64 12.62
C TYR A 114 -0.65 -8.39 14.13
N VAL A 115 -0.86 -7.15 14.59
CA VAL A 115 -0.72 -6.76 16.00
C VAL A 115 -2.02 -6.17 16.56
N LEU A 116 -3.17 -6.38 15.90
CA LEU A 116 -4.47 -5.99 16.44
C LEU A 116 -4.75 -6.52 17.85
N PRO A 117 -4.36 -7.77 18.22
CA PRO A 117 -4.51 -8.22 19.60
C PRO A 117 -3.75 -7.34 20.61
N ALA A 118 -2.60 -6.78 20.21
CA ALA A 118 -1.86 -5.85 21.06
C ALA A 118 -2.61 -4.52 21.25
N VAL A 119 -3.33 -4.04 20.22
CA VAL A 119 -4.19 -2.84 20.31
C VAL A 119 -5.31 -3.05 21.33
N SER A 120 -5.96 -4.22 21.32
CA SER A 120 -7.01 -4.56 22.30
C SER A 120 -6.47 -4.58 23.74
N LEU A 121 -5.26 -5.11 23.94
CA LEU A 121 -4.61 -5.11 25.25
C LEU A 121 -4.23 -3.70 25.72
N LEU A 122 -3.82 -2.81 24.81
CA LEU A 122 -3.55 -1.40 25.11
C LEU A 122 -4.81 -0.62 25.49
N ALA A 123 -6.01 -1.07 25.10
CA ALA A 123 -7.25 -0.43 25.51
C ALA A 123 -7.52 -0.55 27.02
N VAL A 124 -6.98 -1.58 27.69
CA VAL A 124 -7.13 -1.78 29.14
C VAL A 124 -6.50 -0.63 29.95
N PRO A 125 -5.19 -0.35 29.84
CA PRO A 125 -4.59 0.80 30.53
C PRO A 125 -5.17 2.13 30.05
N ALA A 126 -5.64 2.23 28.78
CA ALA A 126 -6.35 3.42 28.31
C ALA A 126 -7.63 3.68 29.12
N ALA A 127 -8.45 2.66 29.30
CA ALA A 127 -9.70 2.74 30.08
C ALA A 127 -9.42 3.07 31.55
N LEU A 128 -8.37 2.50 32.14
CA LEU A 128 -7.97 2.81 33.52
C LEU A 128 -7.52 4.27 33.67
N ALA A 129 -6.75 4.81 32.73
CA ALA A 129 -6.40 6.23 32.71
C ALA A 129 -7.63 7.12 32.54
N ALA A 130 -8.54 6.75 31.64
CA ALA A 130 -9.79 7.47 31.43
C ALA A 130 -10.66 7.48 32.69
N ALA A 131 -10.76 6.37 33.43
CA ALA A 131 -11.51 6.32 34.68
C ALA A 131 -10.91 7.21 35.78
N ARG A 132 -9.57 7.32 35.85
CA ARG A 132 -8.89 8.23 36.79
C ARG A 132 -8.93 9.69 36.36
N ARG A 133 -8.99 9.96 35.05
CA ARG A 133 -9.01 11.29 34.44
C ARG A 133 -10.17 11.37 33.44
N PRO A 134 -11.43 11.42 33.91
CA PRO A 134 -12.60 11.29 33.05
C PRO A 134 -12.68 12.36 31.97
N TRP A 135 -12.26 13.60 32.28
CA TRP A 135 -12.21 14.68 31.29
C TRP A 135 -11.25 14.37 30.12
N LEU A 136 -10.09 13.77 30.41
CA LEU A 136 -9.11 13.39 29.39
C LEU A 136 -9.61 12.20 28.58
N GLY A 137 -10.23 11.23 29.25
CA GLY A 137 -10.89 10.10 28.61
C GLY A 137 -12.01 10.54 27.66
N LEU A 138 -12.87 11.46 28.10
CA LEU A 138 -13.94 12.02 27.28
C LEU A 138 -13.41 12.83 26.10
N ALA A 139 -12.41 13.70 26.31
CA ALA A 139 -11.84 14.52 25.24
C ALA A 139 -11.17 13.65 24.16
N LEU A 140 -10.33 12.68 24.55
CA LEU A 140 -9.65 11.79 23.61
C LEU A 140 -10.59 10.76 23.00
N GLY A 141 -11.62 10.31 23.73
CA GLY A 141 -12.69 9.46 23.21
C GLY A 141 -13.53 10.18 22.15
N ALA A 142 -13.92 11.43 22.42
CA ALA A 142 -14.60 12.27 21.45
C ALA A 142 -13.73 12.52 20.21
N TRP A 143 -12.43 12.79 20.39
CA TRP A 143 -11.49 12.89 19.27
C TRP A 143 -11.44 11.59 18.46
N ALA A 144 -11.35 10.43 19.10
CA ALA A 144 -11.33 9.14 18.39
C ALA A 144 -12.62 8.89 17.61
N GLY A 145 -13.78 9.25 18.18
CA GLY A 145 -15.08 9.18 17.51
C GLY A 145 -15.15 10.13 16.31
N LEU A 146 -14.74 11.39 16.48
CA LEU A 146 -14.68 12.37 15.40
C LEU A 146 -13.73 11.93 14.28
N ALA A 147 -12.55 11.41 14.64
CA ALA A 147 -11.59 10.86 13.68
C ALA A 147 -12.25 9.75 12.84
N SER A 148 -12.87 8.76 13.49
CA SER A 148 -13.54 7.64 12.81
C SER A 148 -14.67 8.10 11.89
N VAL A 149 -15.51 9.05 12.33
CA VAL A 149 -16.58 9.59 11.48
C VAL A 149 -16.01 10.40 10.32
N SER A 150 -15.00 11.24 10.56
CA SER A 150 -14.37 12.09 9.54
C SER A 150 -13.63 11.30 8.47
N THR A 151 -13.15 10.10 8.78
CA THR A 151 -12.45 9.23 7.84
C THR A 151 -13.33 8.13 7.27
N HIS A 152 -14.63 8.12 7.57
CA HIS A 152 -15.54 7.16 6.96
C HIS A 152 -15.83 7.56 5.51
N PRO A 153 -15.80 6.62 4.54
CA PRO A 153 -15.63 5.17 4.68
C PRO A 153 -14.18 4.67 4.74
N ASP A 154 -13.21 5.52 4.42
CA ASP A 154 -11.78 5.24 4.19
C ASP A 154 -10.95 5.05 5.48
N ASN A 155 -11.50 4.33 6.46
CA ASN A 155 -10.88 4.16 7.78
C ASN A 155 -9.53 3.44 7.72
N LEU A 156 -9.30 2.60 6.70
CA LEU A 156 -8.01 1.93 6.52
C LEU A 156 -6.89 2.94 6.23
N SER A 157 -7.20 3.95 5.42
CA SER A 157 -6.31 5.06 5.07
C SER A 157 -6.06 6.03 6.22
N TYR A 158 -6.73 5.90 7.37
CA TYR A 158 -6.53 6.79 8.52
C TYR A 158 -5.09 6.80 9.03
N PHE A 159 -4.57 7.97 9.31
CA PHE A 159 -3.37 8.20 10.10
C PHE A 159 -3.64 9.31 11.12
N ASN A 160 -3.00 9.22 12.29
CA ASN A 160 -3.03 10.33 13.23
C ASN A 160 -2.10 11.48 12.74
N LEU A 161 -2.02 12.56 13.52
CA LEU A 161 -1.25 13.75 13.18
C LEU A 161 0.23 13.48 12.86
N LEU A 162 0.81 12.41 13.41
CA LEU A 162 2.21 12.02 13.13
C LEU A 162 2.40 11.50 11.71
N GLY A 163 1.31 11.16 11.00
CA GLY A 163 1.30 10.79 9.59
C GLY A 163 1.74 11.93 8.66
N GLY A 164 1.36 13.17 8.96
CA GLY A 164 1.61 14.32 8.07
C GLY A 164 0.70 14.31 6.83
N SER A 165 1.09 15.06 5.79
CA SER A 165 0.28 15.23 4.56
C SER A 165 0.31 14.03 3.60
N GLU A 166 1.43 13.31 3.54
CA GLU A 166 1.60 12.12 2.70
C GLU A 166 1.99 10.91 3.56
N PRO A 167 1.08 10.42 4.41
CA PRO A 167 1.41 9.38 5.39
C PRO A 167 1.82 8.05 4.73
N TRP A 168 1.38 7.81 3.50
CA TRP A 168 1.76 6.64 2.69
C TRP A 168 3.26 6.60 2.35
N ARG A 169 4.01 7.71 2.48
CA ARG A 169 5.48 7.73 2.39
C ARG A 169 6.17 7.24 3.67
N LYS A 170 5.43 7.10 4.78
CA LYS A 170 5.92 6.55 6.06
C LYS A 170 5.56 5.08 6.21
N LEU A 171 4.32 4.73 5.89
CA LEU A 171 3.80 3.36 5.89
C LEU A 171 2.86 3.17 4.71
N SER A 172 3.10 2.15 3.90
CA SER A 172 2.32 1.85 2.68
C SER A 172 1.75 0.43 2.74
N ASP A 173 1.33 -0.12 1.60
CA ASP A 173 0.74 -1.47 1.48
C ASP A 173 -0.64 -1.53 2.17
N SER A 174 -0.94 -2.67 2.77
CA SER A 174 -2.13 -3.04 3.52
C SER A 174 -2.39 -2.19 4.76
N ASN A 175 -1.49 -1.25 5.07
CA ASN A 175 -1.74 -0.19 6.03
C ASN A 175 -2.58 0.93 5.43
N VAL A 176 -2.57 1.16 4.12
CA VAL A 176 -3.33 2.27 3.50
C VAL A 176 -4.52 1.73 2.74
N ASP A 177 -4.31 0.68 1.94
CA ASP A 177 -5.35 0.11 1.10
C ASP A 177 -5.18 -1.39 0.95
N TRP A 178 -6.26 -2.09 0.65
CA TRP A 178 -6.25 -3.49 0.26
C TRP A 178 -7.14 -3.78 -0.96
N GLY A 179 -7.53 -2.72 -1.67
CA GLY A 179 -8.30 -2.75 -2.90
C GLY A 179 -9.74 -2.25 -2.76
N GLN A 180 -10.17 -1.83 -1.56
CA GLN A 180 -11.54 -1.33 -1.38
C GLN A 180 -11.77 0.02 -2.07
N ASP A 181 -10.71 0.79 -2.31
CA ASP A 181 -10.80 2.14 -2.88
C ASP A 181 -11.07 2.13 -4.40
N LEU A 182 -11.02 0.94 -5.03
CA LEU A 182 -11.40 0.74 -6.43
C LEU A 182 -12.84 1.19 -6.72
N TRP A 183 -13.75 1.05 -5.75
CA TRP A 183 -15.13 1.51 -5.92
C TRP A 183 -15.23 3.03 -6.01
N GLY A 184 -14.47 3.73 -5.16
CA GLY A 184 -14.33 5.18 -5.25
C GLY A 184 -13.72 5.60 -6.59
N LEU A 185 -12.74 4.84 -7.10
CA LEU A 185 -12.10 5.14 -8.38
C LEU A 185 -13.08 5.02 -9.53
N ARG A 186 -13.87 3.94 -9.57
CA ARG A 186 -14.93 3.76 -10.57
C ARG A 186 -15.93 4.90 -10.57
N ASP A 187 -16.33 5.37 -9.39
CA ASP A 187 -17.24 6.51 -9.25
C ASP A 187 -16.61 7.83 -9.70
N TYR A 188 -15.34 8.02 -9.39
CA TYR A 188 -14.56 9.18 -9.83
C TYR A 188 -14.45 9.22 -11.36
N VAL A 189 -14.00 8.13 -11.99
CA VAL A 189 -13.83 8.04 -13.45
C VAL A 189 -15.14 8.36 -14.17
N ARG A 190 -16.25 7.75 -13.73
CA ARG A 190 -17.58 8.00 -14.27
C ARG A 190 -18.04 9.46 -14.14
N LYS A 191 -17.74 10.13 -13.02
CA LYS A 191 -18.08 11.55 -12.82
C LYS A 191 -17.15 12.49 -13.60
N SER A 192 -15.89 12.09 -13.78
CA SER A 192 -14.86 12.90 -14.42
C SER A 192 -15.07 13.02 -15.93
N GLY A 193 -15.79 12.08 -16.55
CA GLY A 193 -15.95 11.99 -17.99
C GLY A 193 -14.65 11.65 -18.73
N ALA A 194 -13.71 10.96 -18.07
CA ALA A 194 -12.48 10.51 -18.71
C ALA A 194 -12.79 9.47 -19.79
N ASP A 195 -12.18 9.64 -20.97
CA ASP A 195 -12.28 8.67 -22.07
C ASP A 195 -11.38 7.47 -21.81
N GLU A 196 -10.19 7.74 -21.25
CA GLU A 196 -9.16 6.73 -21.01
C GLU A 196 -8.57 6.87 -19.60
N VAL A 197 -8.22 5.73 -19.02
CA VAL A 197 -7.56 5.66 -17.72
C VAL A 197 -6.35 4.75 -17.82
N ILE A 198 -5.17 5.28 -17.50
CA ILE A 198 -3.98 4.49 -17.25
C ILE A 198 -3.97 4.12 -15.77
N LEU A 199 -3.99 2.83 -15.45
CA LEU A 199 -4.19 2.35 -14.09
C LEU A 199 -2.96 1.57 -13.59
N SER A 200 -2.33 2.08 -12.54
CA SER A 200 -1.36 1.34 -11.74
C SER A 200 -1.95 1.05 -10.36
N TYR A 201 -2.69 -0.05 -10.26
CA TYR A 201 -3.48 -0.40 -9.09
C TYR A 201 -2.75 -1.34 -8.12
N TYR A 202 -3.10 -1.26 -6.84
CA TYR A 202 -2.72 -2.22 -5.80
C TYR A 202 -3.98 -2.79 -5.15
N GLY A 203 -4.17 -4.11 -5.20
CA GLY A 203 -5.26 -4.79 -4.51
C GLY A 203 -5.40 -6.24 -4.95
N ALA A 204 -6.60 -6.79 -4.85
CA ALA A 204 -6.94 -8.11 -5.38
C ALA A 204 -8.31 -8.06 -6.08
N THR A 205 -8.32 -8.12 -7.41
CA THR A 205 -9.56 -8.02 -8.20
C THR A 205 -9.42 -8.68 -9.56
N LEU A 206 -10.53 -8.73 -10.31
CA LEU A 206 -10.56 -9.09 -11.73
C LEU A 206 -10.73 -7.82 -12.58
N PRO A 207 -10.27 -7.79 -13.84
CA PRO A 207 -10.46 -6.65 -14.75
C PRO A 207 -11.91 -6.18 -14.85
N GLU A 208 -12.88 -7.10 -14.87
CA GLU A 208 -14.31 -6.78 -14.98
C GLU A 208 -14.83 -6.03 -13.76
N ALA A 209 -14.28 -6.34 -12.58
CA ALA A 209 -14.67 -5.69 -11.33
C ALA A 209 -14.15 -4.24 -11.21
N VAL A 210 -13.18 -3.83 -12.03
CA VAL A 210 -12.77 -2.42 -12.16
C VAL A 210 -13.94 -1.58 -12.69
N GLY A 211 -14.74 -2.13 -13.61
CA GLY A 211 -15.99 -1.52 -14.06
C GLY A 211 -15.83 -0.33 -15.02
N PHE A 212 -14.64 -0.13 -15.58
CA PHE A 212 -14.36 0.79 -16.69
C PHE A 212 -13.15 0.28 -17.49
N PRO A 213 -13.02 0.58 -18.79
CA PRO A 213 -11.84 0.22 -19.56
C PRO A 213 -10.61 0.98 -19.04
N PHE A 214 -9.48 0.28 -18.92
CA PHE A 214 -8.24 0.86 -18.43
C PHE A 214 -7.04 0.26 -19.14
N GLN A 215 -6.03 1.10 -19.41
CA GLN A 215 -4.74 0.65 -19.85
C GLN A 215 -3.90 0.30 -18.62
N ASP A 216 -3.54 -0.98 -18.46
CA ASP A 216 -2.80 -1.43 -17.28
C ASP A 216 -1.39 -0.85 -17.25
N LEU A 217 -0.95 -0.40 -16.08
CA LEU A 217 0.42 0.03 -15.79
C LEU A 217 0.95 -0.74 -14.58
N TYR A 218 1.25 -2.01 -14.80
CA TYR A 218 1.82 -2.91 -13.79
C TYR A 218 0.98 -3.02 -12.52
N SER A 219 -0.34 -3.13 -12.67
CA SER A 219 -1.20 -3.29 -11.49
C SER A 219 -0.87 -4.58 -10.75
N PHE A 220 -0.75 -4.46 -9.42
CA PHE A 220 -0.58 -5.58 -8.53
C PHE A 220 -1.95 -6.17 -8.17
N GLY A 221 -2.11 -7.46 -8.47
CA GLY A 221 -3.28 -8.26 -8.07
C GLY A 221 -4.56 -8.01 -8.87
N VAL A 222 -4.45 -7.47 -10.08
CA VAL A 222 -5.52 -7.58 -11.09
C VAL A 222 -5.29 -8.85 -11.89
N TRP A 223 -6.04 -9.90 -11.54
CA TRP A 223 -5.89 -11.25 -12.09
C TRP A 223 -6.78 -11.42 -13.31
N GLY A 224 -6.18 -11.62 -14.49
CA GLY A 224 -6.92 -11.77 -15.74
C GLY A 224 -6.27 -11.02 -16.90
N ASP A 225 -6.94 -11.09 -18.04
CA ASP A 225 -6.52 -10.41 -19.26
C ASP A 225 -6.74 -8.89 -19.15
N LYS A 226 -5.71 -8.12 -19.48
CA LYS A 226 -5.68 -6.66 -19.39
C LYS A 226 -5.35 -6.09 -20.76
N ALA A 227 -6.13 -6.51 -21.76
CA ALA A 227 -5.84 -6.25 -23.17
C ALA A 227 -6.21 -4.83 -23.65
N HIS A 228 -6.96 -4.06 -22.86
CA HIS A 228 -7.39 -2.72 -23.27
C HIS A 228 -6.18 -1.80 -23.46
N LEU A 229 -6.09 -1.21 -24.65
CA LEU A 229 -5.08 -0.23 -25.03
C LEU A 229 -5.80 1.08 -25.32
N GLY A 230 -5.39 2.16 -24.65
CA GLY A 230 -6.14 3.41 -24.69
C GLY A 230 -6.15 4.06 -26.08
N ALA A 231 -7.29 4.68 -26.45
CA ALA A 231 -7.45 5.38 -27.71
C ALA A 231 -6.35 6.45 -27.93
N PRO A 232 -5.79 6.59 -29.14
CA PRO A 232 -4.69 7.51 -29.41
C PRO A 232 -5.08 9.00 -29.27
N ASP A 233 -6.37 9.30 -29.41
CA ASP A 233 -6.95 10.64 -29.45
C ASP A 233 -7.94 10.91 -28.30
N ALA A 234 -7.78 10.22 -27.16
CA ALA A 234 -8.52 10.50 -25.93
C ALA A 234 -8.59 12.02 -25.64
N LYS A 235 -9.80 12.55 -25.39
CA LYS A 235 -10.03 13.97 -25.11
C LYS A 235 -9.78 14.28 -23.64
N LYS A 236 -9.98 13.29 -22.76
CA LYS A 236 -9.59 13.32 -21.36
C LYS A 236 -8.98 11.99 -20.94
N GLU A 237 -7.77 12.05 -20.40
CA GLU A 237 -7.02 10.88 -19.99
C GLU A 237 -6.44 11.07 -18.58
N LEU A 238 -6.75 10.10 -17.72
CA LEU A 238 -6.32 10.10 -16.33
C LEU A 238 -5.26 9.04 -16.08
N LEU A 239 -4.26 9.37 -15.28
CA LEU A 239 -3.35 8.42 -14.66
C LEU A 239 -3.76 8.21 -13.19
N ALA A 240 -4.18 6.99 -12.87
CA ALA A 240 -4.56 6.58 -11.52
C ALA A 240 -3.48 5.65 -10.93
N VAL A 241 -2.86 6.04 -9.82
CA VAL A 241 -1.75 5.29 -9.20
C VAL A 241 -2.05 5.05 -7.72
N SER A 242 -2.18 3.78 -7.34
CA SER A 242 -2.26 3.41 -5.91
C SER A 242 -0.97 3.79 -5.19
N VAL A 243 -1.07 4.36 -3.99
CA VAL A 243 0.08 4.85 -3.21
C VAL A 243 1.11 3.75 -2.88
N THR A 244 0.69 2.49 -2.85
CA THR A 244 1.58 1.33 -2.74
C THR A 244 2.49 1.17 -3.96
N ASN A 245 1.95 1.33 -5.16
CA ASN A 245 2.75 1.33 -6.39
C ASN A 245 3.53 2.63 -6.51
N ARG A 246 2.96 3.75 -6.04
CA ARG A 246 3.60 5.07 -6.06
C ARG A 246 4.94 5.12 -5.33
N VAL A 247 5.08 4.37 -4.24
CA VAL A 247 6.35 4.22 -3.50
C VAL A 247 7.21 3.07 -4.03
N GLY A 248 6.83 2.45 -5.15
CA GLY A 248 7.58 1.40 -5.81
C GLY A 248 7.59 0.06 -5.07
N LEU A 249 6.71 -0.18 -4.09
CA LEU A 249 6.85 -1.32 -3.17
C LEU A 249 6.99 -2.67 -3.89
N TYR A 250 6.04 -2.96 -4.78
CA TYR A 250 6.01 -4.20 -5.56
C TYR A 250 6.67 -4.09 -6.94
N LEU A 251 7.05 -2.87 -7.34
CA LEU A 251 7.66 -2.60 -8.65
C LEU A 251 9.18 -2.47 -8.56
N SER A 252 9.74 -2.32 -7.35
CA SER A 252 11.15 -2.00 -7.12
C SER A 252 12.14 -2.95 -7.77
N ARG A 253 11.85 -4.25 -7.76
CA ARG A 253 12.70 -5.28 -8.38
C ARG A 253 12.72 -5.22 -9.90
N PHE A 254 11.70 -4.64 -10.50
CA PHE A 254 11.48 -4.66 -11.95
C PHE A 254 11.72 -3.29 -12.59
N ALA A 255 11.19 -2.22 -11.99
CA ALA A 255 11.22 -0.86 -12.53
C ALA A 255 12.16 0.08 -11.75
N GLY A 256 12.96 -0.45 -10.82
CA GLY A 256 13.87 0.34 -9.97
C GLY A 256 13.19 0.93 -8.73
N PRO A 257 13.95 1.55 -7.81
CA PRO A 257 13.48 1.87 -6.46
C PRO A 257 12.35 2.89 -6.40
N ASP A 258 12.21 3.75 -7.41
CA ASP A 258 11.14 4.75 -7.48
C ASP A 258 10.71 5.00 -8.95
N PRO A 259 9.88 4.09 -9.51
CA PRO A 259 9.46 4.20 -10.92
C PRO A 259 8.53 5.39 -11.17
N PHE A 260 7.95 5.95 -10.11
CA PHE A 260 6.98 7.03 -10.16
C PHE A 260 7.49 8.35 -9.56
N GLY A 261 8.78 8.47 -9.23
CA GLY A 261 9.35 9.67 -8.62
C GLY A 261 9.14 10.96 -9.43
N TRP A 262 8.94 10.84 -10.74
CA TRP A 262 8.58 11.96 -11.61
C TRP A 262 7.22 12.60 -11.32
N LEU A 263 6.35 11.91 -10.56
CA LEU A 263 5.10 12.45 -10.05
C LEU A 263 5.31 13.31 -8.79
N ASP A 264 6.51 13.38 -8.19
CA ASP A 264 6.78 14.25 -7.03
C ASP A 264 6.66 15.74 -7.39
N SER A 265 6.93 16.09 -8.66
CA SER A 265 6.77 17.44 -9.18
C SER A 265 5.35 17.75 -9.68
N ARG A 266 4.39 16.84 -9.47
CA ARG A 266 3.00 16.95 -9.93
C ARG A 266 2.05 16.88 -8.75
N THR A 267 1.06 17.77 -8.74
CA THR A 267 0.00 17.72 -7.74
C THR A 267 -1.12 16.83 -8.27
N PRO A 268 -1.57 15.80 -7.53
CA PRO A 268 -2.73 15.01 -7.94
C PRO A 268 -3.98 15.90 -7.95
N GLU A 269 -4.85 15.73 -8.94
CA GLU A 269 -6.14 16.44 -8.97
C GLU A 269 -7.11 15.90 -7.91
N ALA A 270 -6.95 14.64 -7.52
CA ALA A 270 -7.73 14.00 -6.49
C ALA A 270 -6.96 12.86 -5.81
N VAL A 271 -7.34 12.57 -4.56
CA VAL A 271 -6.93 11.35 -3.84
C VAL A 271 -8.19 10.57 -3.49
N VAL A 272 -8.41 9.47 -4.18
CA VAL A 272 -9.59 8.62 -3.99
C VAL A 272 -9.32 7.60 -2.90
N GLY A 273 -10.22 7.50 -1.93
CA GLY A 273 -10.12 6.55 -0.81
C GLY A 273 -8.95 6.79 0.16
N GLY A 274 -8.20 7.88 -0.04
CA GLY A 274 -6.92 8.11 0.64
C GLY A 274 -5.74 7.30 0.09
N SER A 275 -5.94 6.51 -0.97
CA SER A 275 -4.91 5.60 -1.48
C SER A 275 -4.68 5.60 -3.00
N ILE A 276 -5.55 6.20 -3.81
CA ILE A 276 -5.36 6.25 -5.27
C ILE A 276 -5.20 7.70 -5.69
N LEU A 277 -4.00 8.05 -6.14
CA LEU A 277 -3.66 9.38 -6.64
C LEU A 277 -4.09 9.50 -8.09
N ILE A 278 -4.86 10.54 -8.41
CA ILE A 278 -5.34 10.82 -9.76
C ILE A 278 -4.59 12.00 -10.34
N TYR A 279 -4.08 11.85 -11.56
CA TYR A 279 -3.41 12.90 -12.31
C TYR A 279 -4.08 13.04 -13.67
N ASP A 280 -4.42 14.27 -14.07
CA ASP A 280 -4.79 14.56 -15.46
C ASP A 280 -3.52 14.61 -16.30
N VAL A 281 -3.38 13.67 -17.24
CA VAL A 281 -2.24 13.59 -18.16
C VAL A 281 -2.61 13.97 -19.59
N THR A 282 -3.86 14.43 -19.82
CA THR A 282 -4.44 14.67 -21.15
C THR A 282 -3.54 15.48 -22.08
N LEU A 283 -2.89 16.52 -21.53
CA LEU A 283 -2.02 17.46 -22.24
C LEU A 283 -0.56 17.41 -21.74
N ASP A 284 -0.18 16.37 -21.01
CA ASP A 284 1.16 16.24 -20.42
C ASP A 284 2.08 15.37 -21.28
N ALA A 285 2.79 16.01 -22.22
CA ALA A 285 3.74 15.33 -23.11
C ALA A 285 4.87 14.61 -22.35
N ASP A 286 5.33 15.16 -21.22
CA ASP A 286 6.39 14.55 -20.40
C ASP A 286 5.87 13.30 -19.67
N ALA A 287 4.65 13.33 -19.14
CA ALA A 287 4.02 12.15 -18.54
C ALA A 287 3.91 11.00 -19.56
N HIS A 288 3.35 11.27 -20.74
CA HIS A 288 3.25 10.27 -21.81
C HIS A 288 4.63 9.75 -22.24
N ALA A 289 5.65 10.61 -22.35
CA ALA A 289 7.01 10.18 -22.65
C ALA A 289 7.60 9.27 -21.55
N ARG A 290 7.27 9.49 -20.27
CA ARG A 290 7.71 8.64 -19.15
C ARG A 290 6.96 7.33 -19.10
N LEU A 291 5.65 7.36 -19.34
CA LEU A 291 4.81 6.17 -19.46
C LEU A 291 5.31 5.27 -20.60
N ALA A 292 5.63 5.84 -21.76
CA ALA A 292 6.22 5.10 -22.88
C ALA A 292 7.50 4.35 -22.49
N ARG A 293 8.37 4.99 -21.70
CA ARG A 293 9.62 4.38 -21.21
C ARG A 293 9.35 3.28 -20.19
N LEU A 294 8.41 3.48 -19.27
CA LEU A 294 7.99 2.45 -18.32
C LEU A 294 7.50 1.22 -19.07
N TYR A 295 6.55 1.39 -20.00
CA TYR A 295 6.04 0.30 -20.83
C TYR A 295 7.12 -0.43 -21.63
N ALA A 296 8.04 0.33 -22.23
CA ALA A 296 9.16 -0.25 -22.98
C ALA A 296 10.08 -1.09 -22.08
N ALA A 297 10.37 -0.62 -20.86
CA ALA A 297 11.17 -1.38 -19.89
C ALA A 297 10.51 -2.72 -19.50
N GLY A 298 9.19 -2.80 -19.57
CA GLY A 298 8.44 -4.04 -19.37
C GLY A 298 8.13 -4.87 -20.59
N GLY A 299 8.65 -4.52 -21.77
CA GLY A 299 8.37 -5.24 -23.01
C GLY A 299 6.93 -5.08 -23.53
N LEU A 300 6.17 -4.10 -23.02
CA LEU A 300 4.82 -3.80 -23.48
C LEU A 300 4.88 -2.86 -24.70
N GLU A 301 5.36 -3.37 -25.84
CA GLU A 301 5.67 -2.55 -27.02
C GLU A 301 4.47 -1.74 -27.55
N ALA A 302 3.28 -2.34 -27.60
CA ALA A 302 2.08 -1.65 -28.10
C ALA A 302 1.73 -0.44 -27.22
N HIS A 303 1.82 -0.60 -25.90
CA HIS A 303 1.58 0.46 -24.92
C HIS A 303 2.65 1.55 -25.05
N ALA A 304 3.92 1.15 -25.12
CA ALA A 304 5.03 2.08 -25.29
C ALA A 304 4.88 2.94 -26.56
N ARG A 305 4.46 2.33 -27.69
CA ARG A 305 4.23 3.05 -28.95
C ARG A 305 3.05 4.01 -28.84
N ARG A 306 1.94 3.59 -28.22
CA ARG A 306 0.76 4.43 -27.99
C ARG A 306 1.13 5.68 -27.19
N GLU A 307 1.80 5.50 -26.07
CA GLU A 307 2.25 6.60 -25.21
C GLU A 307 3.27 7.52 -25.90
N ALA A 308 4.23 6.95 -26.65
CA ALA A 308 5.20 7.74 -27.41
C ALA A 308 4.52 8.56 -28.50
N ALA A 309 3.53 8.00 -29.20
CA ALA A 309 2.78 8.71 -30.24
C ALA A 309 1.98 9.88 -29.64
N ARG A 310 1.39 9.68 -28.46
CA ARG A 310 0.68 10.73 -27.72
C ARG A 310 1.64 11.85 -27.29
N ALA A 311 2.81 11.49 -26.76
CA ALA A 311 3.85 12.47 -26.41
C ALA A 311 4.29 13.31 -27.61
N VAL A 312 4.52 12.71 -28.79
CA VAL A 312 4.89 13.43 -30.02
C VAL A 312 3.76 14.35 -30.51
N LYS A 313 2.50 13.91 -30.39
CA LYS A 313 1.36 14.74 -30.77
C LYS A 313 1.26 16.02 -29.93
N LEU A 314 1.56 15.92 -28.64
CA LEU A 314 1.53 17.04 -27.69
C LEU A 314 2.79 17.91 -27.73
N ASP A 315 3.95 17.29 -28.00
CA ASP A 315 5.25 17.95 -28.20
C ASP A 315 5.90 17.48 -29.51
N PRO A 316 5.57 18.09 -30.65
CA PRO A 316 6.12 17.71 -31.96
C PRO A 316 7.63 17.87 -32.06
N SER A 317 8.25 18.68 -31.18
CA SER A 317 9.70 18.80 -31.13
C SER A 317 10.35 17.47 -30.73
N GLY A 318 9.64 16.64 -29.95
CA GLY A 318 10.16 15.40 -29.37
C GLY A 318 11.12 15.63 -28.20
N ALA A 319 11.16 16.83 -27.63
CA ALA A 319 12.02 17.16 -26.50
C ALA A 319 11.70 16.28 -25.28
N ALA A 320 10.41 16.05 -24.99
CA ALA A 320 9.97 15.20 -23.89
C ALA A 320 10.50 13.75 -23.99
N LEU A 321 10.57 13.20 -25.20
CA LEU A 321 11.10 11.85 -25.47
C LEU A 321 12.63 11.81 -25.42
N ARG A 322 13.31 12.90 -25.76
CA ARG A 322 14.78 13.01 -25.75
C ARG A 322 15.37 13.44 -24.41
N ALA A 323 14.58 14.00 -23.51
CA ALA A 323 15.05 14.41 -22.19
C ALA A 323 15.69 13.21 -21.44
N ASP A 324 16.91 13.41 -20.92
CA ASP A 324 17.68 12.41 -20.19
C ASP A 324 16.92 11.91 -18.96
N CYS A 325 16.84 10.58 -18.80
CA CYS A 325 16.08 9.94 -17.75
C CYS A 325 17.00 9.32 -16.68
N PRO A 326 16.76 9.56 -15.37
CA PRO A 326 17.52 8.98 -14.27
C PRO A 326 17.34 7.46 -14.08
N LEU A 327 16.36 6.81 -14.74
CA LEU A 327 16.18 5.34 -14.72
C LEU A 327 17.39 4.57 -15.26
N THR A 328 18.37 5.25 -15.86
CA THR A 328 19.61 4.67 -16.39
C THR A 328 20.71 4.47 -15.35
N ARG A 329 20.60 4.98 -14.11
CA ARG A 329 21.71 4.89 -13.13
C ARG A 329 21.83 3.56 -12.37
N HIS A 330 20.82 2.69 -12.36
CA HIS A 330 20.81 1.47 -11.54
C HIS A 330 20.38 0.17 -12.22
N VAL A 331 20.26 0.13 -13.55
CA VAL A 331 20.15 -1.17 -14.26
C VAL A 331 21.57 -1.68 -14.53
N PRO A 332 21.96 -2.89 -14.06
CA PRO A 332 23.27 -3.46 -14.35
C PRO A 332 23.45 -3.53 -15.87
N THR A 333 24.40 -2.75 -16.35
CA THR A 333 24.96 -2.70 -17.70
C THR A 333 24.48 -3.82 -18.64
N TRP A 334 23.48 -3.54 -19.47
CA TRP A 334 23.34 -4.22 -20.74
C TRP A 334 24.50 -3.73 -21.61
N ARG A 335 25.54 -4.57 -21.75
CA ARG A 335 26.74 -4.26 -22.54
C ARG A 335 26.34 -3.96 -23.98
N GLY A 336 26.66 -2.75 -24.42
CA GLY A 336 26.43 -2.27 -25.78
C GLY A 336 25.64 -0.97 -25.76
N GLY A 337 26.34 0.13 -25.43
CA GLY A 337 25.78 1.49 -25.34
C GLY A 337 25.18 1.99 -26.65
N ARG A 338 23.97 1.53 -26.96
CA ARG A 338 23.02 2.10 -27.90
C ARG A 338 21.64 1.95 -27.27
N CYS A 339 21.04 3.08 -26.89
CA CYS A 339 19.63 3.14 -26.54
C CYS A 339 18.80 2.41 -27.61
N LEU A 340 18.03 1.40 -27.20
CA LEU A 340 17.20 0.57 -28.09
C LEU A 340 16.14 1.38 -28.89
N TRP A 341 15.97 2.67 -28.58
CA TRP A 341 14.99 3.57 -29.18
C TRP A 341 15.15 3.80 -30.70
N VAL A 342 16.34 3.60 -31.26
CA VAL A 342 16.58 3.79 -32.72
C VAL A 342 15.93 2.69 -33.58
N ARG A 343 15.47 1.57 -32.99
CA ARG A 343 14.77 0.51 -33.77
C ARG A 343 13.25 0.65 -33.81
N VAL A 344 12.62 1.26 -32.80
CA VAL A 344 11.16 1.48 -32.80
C VAL A 344 10.79 2.70 -33.64
N TRP A 345 11.72 3.64 -33.79
CA TRP A 345 11.58 4.82 -34.64
C TRP A 345 12.40 4.66 -35.93
N ARG A 346 11.89 3.91 -36.90
CA ARG A 346 12.17 4.18 -38.31
C ARG A 346 10.85 4.62 -38.95
N PRO A 347 10.73 5.86 -39.45
CA PRO A 347 9.70 6.13 -40.44
C PRO A 347 9.96 5.17 -41.59
N SER A 348 8.92 4.51 -42.10
CA SER A 348 8.99 3.86 -43.40
C SER A 348 9.32 4.97 -44.42
N SER A 349 10.59 5.07 -44.81
CA SER A 349 10.97 5.80 -46.00
C SER A 349 10.35 5.09 -47.20
N SER A 350 9.72 5.86 -48.07
CA SER A 350 9.30 5.46 -49.42
C SER A 350 10.43 4.81 -50.21
#